data_AF-A0A8J4DG90-F1
#
_entry.id   AF-A0A8J4DG90-F1
#
_cell.length_a   1.000
_cell.length_b   1.000
_cell.length_c   1.000
_cell.angle_alpha   90.00
_cell.angle_beta   90.00
_cell.angle_gamma   90.00
#
_symmetry.space_group_name_H-M   'P 1'
#
loop_
_entity.id
_entity.type
_entity.pdbx_description
1 polymer ?
#
loop_
_entity_poly.entity_id
_entity_poly.type
_entity_poly.pdbx_seq_one_letter_code
_entity_poly.pdbx_strand_id
1 'polypeptide(L)'
;MWLSPMKGISAAQEISQLRSQILSLSRELEVVTQRCPSLGRLVSGTASDVDAEDLLLSDEEVQEAALRALWLGHYWGLASTLGIIPEVSTAQAERWQAVSPSVEVLHTAAADVARRLRDLTQGMTSDQASELCPNVIDYNR
;
A
#
# COMPACT_ATOMS: atom_id res chain seq x y z
N MET A 1 -58.60 -13.65 23.21
CA MET A 1 -57.80 -13.42 21.98
C MET A 1 -56.55 -12.67 22.42
N TRP A 2 -55.48 -13.40 22.73
CA TRP A 2 -54.28 -12.82 23.33
C TRP A 2 -53.46 -12.11 22.23
N LEU A 3 -53.22 -10.82 22.43
CA LEU A 3 -52.39 -9.99 21.56
C LEU A 3 -51.02 -10.65 21.39
N SER A 4 -50.65 -10.99 20.16
CA SER A 4 -49.29 -11.39 19.84
C SER A 4 -48.34 -10.21 20.08
N PRO A 5 -47.23 -10.38 20.80
CA PRO A 5 -46.20 -9.35 20.86
C PRO A 5 -45.58 -9.21 19.47
N MET A 6 -45.50 -7.97 18.99
CA MET A 6 -44.85 -7.64 17.71
C MET A 6 -43.43 -8.20 17.68
N LYS A 7 -43.09 -8.90 16.59
CA LYS A 7 -41.72 -9.24 16.21
C LYS A 7 -40.98 -7.98 15.74
N GLY A 8 -40.79 -7.02 16.64
CA GLY A 8 -39.80 -5.97 16.49
C GLY A 8 -38.56 -6.42 17.24
N ILE A 9 -37.41 -6.46 16.56
CA ILE A 9 -36.13 -6.63 17.23
C ILE A 9 -36.07 -5.57 18.33
N SER A 10 -35.90 -6.00 19.58
CA SER A 10 -35.93 -5.10 20.73
C SER A 10 -34.83 -4.04 20.59
N ALA A 11 -35.09 -2.80 21.02
CA ALA A 11 -34.10 -1.72 21.00
C ALA A 11 -32.77 -2.11 21.67
N ALA A 12 -32.81 -2.99 22.67
CA ALA A 12 -31.60 -3.54 23.30
C ALA A 12 -30.76 -4.41 22.35
N GLN A 13 -31.42 -5.18 21.47
CA GLN A 13 -30.77 -6.01 20.48
C GLN A 13 -30.18 -5.17 19.34
N GLU A 14 -30.88 -4.11 18.92
CA GLU A 14 -30.36 -3.13 17.96
C GLU A 14 -29.12 -2.40 18.52
N ILE A 15 -29.16 -1.94 19.77
CA ILE A 15 -28.00 -1.34 20.45
C ILE A 15 -26.82 -2.33 20.51
N SER A 16 -27.08 -3.61 20.77
CA SER A 16 -26.02 -4.63 20.81
C SER A 16 -25.39 -4.88 19.44
N GLN A 17 -26.19 -4.85 18.38
CA GLN A 17 -25.72 -5.03 17.01
C GLN A 17 -24.92 -3.81 16.52
N LEU A 18 -25.38 -2.59 16.82
CA LEU A 18 -24.64 -1.38 16.48
C LEU A 18 -23.29 -1.33 17.22
N ARG A 19 -23.25 -1.75 18.49
CA ARG A 19 -22.00 -1.83 19.26
C ARG A 19 -21.03 -2.83 18.64
N SER A 20 -21.48 -4.00 18.22
CA SER A 20 -20.60 -4.98 17.59
C SER A 20 -20.07 -4.49 16.23
N GLN A 21 -20.90 -3.78 15.46
CA GLN A 21 -20.49 -3.15 14.20
C GLN A 21 -19.45 -2.05 14.42
N ILE A 22 -19.66 -1.15 15.39
CA ILE A 22 -18.69 -0.11 15.75
C ILE A 22 -17.36 -0.75 16.13
N LEU A 23 -17.38 -1.78 16.97
CA LEU A 23 -16.15 -2.49 17.38
C LEU A 23 -15.44 -3.20 16.22
N SER A 24 -16.19 -3.73 15.24
CA SER A 24 -15.61 -4.32 14.03
C SER A 24 -14.93 -3.27 13.16
N LEU A 25 -15.65 -2.18 12.89
CA LEU A 25 -15.16 -1.07 12.07
C LEU A 25 -13.95 -0.38 12.70
N SER A 26 -13.94 -0.19 14.02
CA SER A 26 -12.77 0.34 14.72
C SER A 26 -11.54 -0.56 14.54
N ARG A 27 -11.71 -1.89 14.62
CA ARG A 27 -10.63 -2.85 14.40
C ARG A 27 -10.10 -2.81 12.96
N GLU A 28 -11.00 -2.73 11.98
CA GLU A 28 -10.62 -2.62 10.58
C GLU A 28 -9.88 -1.31 10.30
N LEU A 29 -10.35 -0.22 10.88
CA LEU A 29 -9.74 1.09 10.75
C LEU A 29 -8.34 1.13 11.37
N GLU A 30 -8.14 0.46 12.51
CA GLU A 30 -6.83 0.33 13.14
C GLU A 30 -5.84 -0.46 12.27
N VAL A 31 -6.29 -1.52 11.60
CA VAL A 31 -5.48 -2.26 10.61
C VAL A 31 -5.10 -1.38 9.42
N VAL A 32 -6.02 -0.56 8.91
CA VAL A 32 -5.74 0.36 7.80
C VAL A 32 -4.76 1.46 8.22
N THR A 33 -4.93 2.01 9.42
CA THR A 33 -4.04 2.99 10.05
C THR A 33 -2.62 2.44 10.23
N GLN A 34 -2.45 1.19 10.66
CA GLN A 34 -1.13 0.56 10.77
C GLN A 34 -0.44 0.39 9.41
N ARG A 35 -1.23 0.16 8.35
CA ARG A 35 -0.72 -0.01 6.99
C ARG A 35 -0.41 1.31 6.29
N CYS A 36 -1.02 2.40 6.73
CA CYS A 36 -0.84 3.74 6.21
C CYS A 36 -0.63 4.72 7.39
N PRO A 37 0.61 4.89 7.87
CA PRO A 37 0.91 5.73 9.03
C PRO A 37 0.39 7.17 8.90
N SER A 38 0.37 7.72 7.67
CA SER A 38 -0.23 9.01 7.32
C SER A 38 -1.73 9.08 7.61
N LEU A 39 -2.52 8.03 7.27
CA LEU A 39 -3.92 7.94 7.65
C LEU A 39 -4.12 7.83 9.17
N GLY A 40 -3.17 7.19 9.87
CA GLY A 40 -3.19 7.07 11.33
C GLY A 40 -3.08 8.40 12.06
N ARG A 41 -2.23 9.29 11.56
CA ARG A 41 -2.09 10.66 12.07
C ARG A 41 -3.38 11.45 11.89
N LEU A 42 -4.04 11.30 10.74
CA LEU A 42 -5.34 11.93 10.46
C LEU A 42 -6.49 11.45 11.35
N VAL A 43 -6.52 10.16 11.70
CA VAL A 43 -7.56 9.57 12.56
C VAL A 43 -7.35 9.93 14.03
N SER A 44 -6.09 10.07 14.44
CA SER A 44 -5.72 10.35 15.84
C SER A 44 -5.73 11.84 16.17
N GLY A 45 -5.58 12.71 15.16
CA GLY A 45 -5.67 14.16 15.30
C GLY A 45 -7.13 14.66 15.37
N THR A 46 -7.37 15.73 16.11
CA THR A 46 -8.61 16.51 15.92
C THR A 46 -8.49 17.28 14.60
N ALA A 47 -9.61 17.71 13.99
CA ALA A 47 -9.57 18.48 12.73
C ALA A 47 -8.73 19.78 12.80
N SER A 48 -8.33 20.21 14.01
CA SER A 48 -7.44 21.35 14.26
C SER A 48 -5.96 20.97 14.42
N ASP A 49 -5.63 19.69 14.60
CA ASP A 49 -4.26 19.17 14.80
C ASP A 49 -3.67 18.54 13.52
N VAL A 50 -4.45 18.48 12.43
CA VAL A 50 -3.97 17.94 11.15
C VAL A 50 -3.31 19.08 10.38
N ASP A 51 -1.98 19.08 10.36
CA ASP A 51 -1.21 19.97 9.49
C ASP A 51 -1.38 19.55 8.02
N ALA A 52 -1.28 20.50 7.09
CA ALA A 52 -1.43 20.22 5.67
C ALA A 52 -0.35 19.23 5.18
N GLU A 53 0.82 19.24 5.81
CA GLU A 53 1.92 18.30 5.59
C GLU A 53 1.56 16.85 5.96
N ASP A 54 0.63 16.60 6.88
CA ASP A 54 0.17 15.24 7.22
C ASP A 54 -0.74 14.63 6.14
N LEU A 55 -1.33 15.48 5.31
CA LEU A 55 -2.14 15.10 4.14
C LEU A 55 -1.28 14.93 2.88
N LEU A 56 -0.01 15.36 2.92
CA LEU A 56 0.94 15.20 1.85
C LEU A 56 1.75 13.92 2.05
N LEU A 57 1.97 13.19 0.97
CA LEU A 57 2.91 12.07 0.97
C LEU A 57 4.32 12.61 1.19
N SER A 58 5.09 11.96 2.06
CA SER A 58 6.53 12.21 2.14
C SER A 58 7.22 11.88 0.82
N ASP A 59 8.39 12.47 0.55
CA ASP A 59 9.14 12.19 -0.68
C ASP A 59 9.42 10.69 -0.87
N GLU A 60 9.68 9.96 0.22
CA GLU A 60 9.88 8.51 0.20
C GLU A 60 8.60 7.76 -0.19
N GLU A 61 7.46 8.11 0.40
CA GLU A 61 6.16 7.52 0.06
C GLU A 61 5.75 7.83 -1.39
N VAL A 62 6.05 9.04 -1.88
CA VAL A 62 5.85 9.41 -3.29
C VAL A 62 6.70 8.54 -4.21
N GLN A 63 7.98 8.36 -3.90
CA GLN A 63 8.89 7.51 -4.68
C GLN A 63 8.45 6.05 -4.69
N GLU A 64 8.05 5.53 -3.53
CA GLU A 64 7.58 4.16 -3.40
C GLU A 64 6.25 3.95 -4.14
N ALA A 65 5.31 4.90 -4.04
CA ALA A 65 4.05 4.88 -4.78
C ALA A 65 4.29 4.94 -6.30
N ALA A 66 5.21 5.79 -6.75
CA ALA A 66 5.61 5.89 -8.14
C ALA A 66 6.22 4.58 -8.66
N LEU A 67 7.07 3.92 -7.87
CA LEU A 67 7.64 2.62 -8.21
C LEU A 67 6.57 1.53 -8.31
N ARG A 68 5.66 1.45 -7.34
CA ARG A 68 4.55 0.48 -7.35
C ARG A 68 3.63 0.68 -8.55
N ALA A 69 3.28 1.94 -8.86
CA ALA A 69 2.45 2.27 -10.02
C ALA A 69 3.11 1.84 -11.33
N LEU A 70 4.42 2.06 -11.47
CA LEU A 70 5.16 1.65 -12.65
C LEU A 70 5.20 0.13 -12.83
N TRP A 71 5.47 -0.60 -11.75
CA TRP A 71 5.48 -2.06 -11.78
C TRP A 71 4.09 -2.59 -12.17
N LEU A 72 3.02 -2.03 -11.62
CA LEU A 72 1.66 -2.37 -11.99
C LEU A 72 1.38 -2.08 -13.48
N GLY A 73 1.76 -0.90 -13.98
CA GLY A 73 1.59 -0.56 -15.40
C GLY A 73 2.34 -1.52 -16.34
N HIS A 74 3.54 -1.95 -15.94
CA HIS A 74 4.32 -2.94 -16.68
C HIS A 74 3.67 -4.32 -16.69
N TYR A 75 3.29 -4.86 -15.52
CA TYR A 75 2.69 -6.19 -15.42
C TYR A 75 1.30 -6.26 -16.05
N TRP A 76 0.49 -5.21 -15.94
CA TRP A 76 -0.79 -5.15 -16.64
C TRP A 76 -0.62 -5.08 -18.17
N GLY A 77 0.43 -4.39 -18.66
CA GLY A 77 0.80 -4.42 -20.07
C GLY A 77 1.23 -5.81 -20.56
N LEU A 78 2.01 -6.54 -19.75
CA LEU A 78 2.34 -7.95 -20.01
C LEU A 78 1.09 -8.84 -20.00
N ALA A 79 0.22 -8.66 -19.00
CA ALA A 79 -1.04 -9.40 -18.91
C ALA A 79 -1.92 -9.18 -20.14
N SER A 80 -2.00 -7.93 -20.64
CA SER A 80 -2.70 -7.62 -21.89
C SER A 80 -2.07 -8.31 -23.10
N THR A 81 -0.74 -8.27 -23.22
CA THR A 81 -0.01 -8.91 -24.32
C THR A 81 -0.16 -10.44 -24.31
N LEU A 82 -0.20 -11.04 -23.12
CA LEU A 82 -0.34 -12.49 -22.93
C LEU A 82 -1.81 -12.97 -22.92
N GLY A 83 -2.78 -12.06 -23.05
CA GLY A 83 -4.20 -12.40 -23.02
C GLY A 83 -4.72 -12.85 -21.65
N ILE A 84 -4.06 -12.44 -20.56
CA ILE A 84 -4.46 -12.75 -19.19
C ILE A 84 -5.51 -11.72 -18.73
N ILE A 85 -6.74 -12.18 -18.49
CA ILE A 85 -7.89 -11.33 -18.09
C ILE A 85 -8.06 -10.14 -19.07
N PRO A 86 -8.27 -10.42 -20.37
CA PRO A 86 -8.22 -9.41 -21.44
C PRO A 86 -9.31 -8.33 -21.31
N GLU A 87 -10.39 -8.63 -20.60
CA GLU A 87 -11.50 -7.71 -20.31
C GLU A 87 -11.05 -6.50 -19.46
N VAL A 88 -9.97 -6.65 -18.67
CA VAL A 88 -9.55 -5.67 -17.67
C VAL A 88 -8.09 -5.24 -17.85
N SER A 89 -7.24 -6.11 -18.39
CA SER A 89 -5.79 -5.91 -18.45
C SER A 89 -5.37 -4.64 -19.20
N THR A 90 -6.01 -4.34 -20.34
CA THR A 90 -5.69 -3.15 -21.14
C THR A 90 -6.07 -1.87 -20.41
N ALA A 91 -7.28 -1.81 -19.83
CA ALA A 91 -7.74 -0.64 -19.09
C ALA A 91 -6.90 -0.39 -17.81
N GLN A 92 -6.46 -1.45 -17.13
CA GLN A 92 -5.56 -1.32 -15.98
C GLN A 92 -4.16 -0.87 -16.42
N ALA A 93 -3.63 -1.40 -17.52
CA ALA A 93 -2.32 -1.00 -18.03
C ALA A 93 -2.30 0.52 -18.32
N GLU A 94 -3.28 1.03 -19.06
CA GLU A 94 -3.41 2.45 -19.36
C GLU A 94 -3.54 3.30 -18.08
N ARG A 95 -4.40 2.87 -17.15
CA ARG A 95 -4.61 3.57 -15.87
C ARG A 95 -3.32 3.71 -15.07
N TRP A 96 -2.58 2.62 -14.90
CA TRP A 96 -1.36 2.62 -14.07
C TRP A 96 -0.20 3.29 -14.78
N GLN A 97 -0.10 3.18 -16.11
CA GLN A 97 0.87 3.93 -16.90
C GLN A 97 0.64 5.43 -16.84
N ALA A 98 -0.61 5.91 -16.79
CA ALA A 98 -0.93 7.34 -16.70
C ALA A 98 -0.44 8.00 -15.41
N VAL A 99 -0.35 7.24 -14.30
CA VAL A 99 0.12 7.75 -13.00
C VAL A 99 1.55 7.31 -12.68
N SER A 100 2.16 6.55 -13.58
CA SER A 100 3.52 6.05 -13.43
C SER A 100 4.54 7.08 -13.95
N PRO A 101 5.71 7.20 -13.32
CA PRO A 101 6.86 7.82 -13.98
C PRO A 101 7.21 7.06 -15.27
N SER A 102 7.94 7.72 -16.18
CA SER A 102 8.35 7.05 -17.42
C SER A 102 9.29 5.87 -17.12
N VAL A 103 9.23 4.85 -17.96
CA VAL A 103 10.09 3.65 -17.85
C VAL A 103 11.58 4.01 -17.93
N GLU A 104 11.93 5.05 -18.68
CA GLU A 104 13.31 5.58 -18.77
C GLU A 104 13.84 6.09 -17.42
N VAL A 105 12.98 6.76 -16.64
CA VAL A 105 13.33 7.25 -15.29
C VAL A 105 13.64 6.06 -14.38
N LEU A 106 12.87 4.97 -14.47
CA LEU A 106 13.16 3.76 -13.71
C LEU A 106 14.48 3.11 -14.12
N HIS A 107 14.74 2.96 -15.41
CA HIS A 107 15.99 2.37 -15.87
C HIS A 107 17.20 3.18 -15.40
N THR A 108 17.08 4.50 -15.42
CA THR A 108 18.11 5.42 -14.91
C THR A 108 18.31 5.25 -13.41
N ALA A 109 17.22 5.27 -12.63
CA ALA A 109 17.27 5.07 -11.18
C ALA A 109 17.84 3.69 -10.80
N ALA A 110 17.44 2.62 -11.49
CA ALA A 110 17.96 1.28 -11.27
C ALA A 110 19.45 1.17 -11.61
N ALA A 111 19.88 1.80 -12.72
CA ALA A 111 21.29 1.86 -13.09
C ALA A 111 22.12 2.65 -12.05
N ASP A 112 21.57 3.73 -11.50
CA ASP A 112 22.21 4.52 -10.45
C ASP A 112 22.35 3.73 -9.14
N VAL A 113 21.31 3.01 -8.71
CA VAL A 113 21.38 2.11 -7.55
C VAL A 113 22.42 1.02 -7.77
N ALA A 114 22.41 0.36 -8.93
CA ALA A 114 23.38 -0.68 -9.27
C ALA A 114 24.82 -0.15 -9.28
N ARG A 115 25.03 1.10 -9.73
CA ARG A 115 26.34 1.76 -9.68
C ARG A 115 26.77 2.03 -8.25
N ARG A 116 25.90 2.63 -7.42
CA ARG A 116 26.19 2.91 -6.00
C ARG A 116 26.50 1.65 -5.21
N LEU A 117 25.76 0.56 -5.43
CA LEU A 117 26.04 -0.73 -4.81
C LEU A 117 27.41 -1.27 -5.24
N ARG A 118 27.77 -1.12 -6.52
CA ARG A 118 29.09 -1.50 -7.02
C ARG A 118 30.21 -0.68 -6.38
N ASP A 119 30.01 0.63 -6.23
CA ASP A 119 30.99 1.53 -5.63
C ASP A 119 31.16 1.24 -4.13
N LEU A 120 30.07 0.94 -3.42
CA LEU A 120 30.11 0.53 -2.01
C LEU A 120 30.83 -0.82 -1.84
N THR A 121 30.63 -1.76 -2.77
CA THR A 121 31.24 -3.10 -2.73
C THR A 121 32.66 -3.16 -3.28
N GLN A 122 33.14 -2.10 -3.93
CA GLN A 122 34.53 -2.00 -4.38
C GLN A 122 35.48 -1.91 -3.19
N GLY A 123 36.24 -2.99 -2.96
CA GLY A 123 37.26 -3.07 -1.92
C GLY A 123 36.79 -3.70 -0.59
N MET A 124 35.53 -4.12 -0.50
CA MET A 124 35.03 -4.86 0.67
C MET A 124 35.50 -6.32 0.64
N THR A 125 35.99 -6.84 1.77
CA THR A 125 36.24 -8.28 1.95
C THR A 125 34.92 -9.04 2.09
N SER A 126 34.91 -10.34 1.78
CA SER A 126 33.70 -11.18 1.79
C SER A 126 32.90 -11.12 3.11
N ASP A 127 33.58 -10.90 4.24
CA ASP A 127 32.95 -10.81 5.56
C ASP A 127 32.25 -9.45 5.80
N GLN A 128 32.77 -8.36 5.21
CA GLN A 128 32.22 -7.01 5.37
C GLN A 128 30.96 -6.79 4.51
N ALA A 129 30.85 -7.48 3.37
CA ALA A 129 29.69 -7.36 2.49
C ALA A 129 28.40 -7.92 3.11
N SER A 130 28.51 -8.92 4.00
CA SER A 130 27.38 -9.54 4.70
C SER A 130 26.72 -8.62 5.73
N GLU A 131 27.45 -7.65 6.29
CA GLU A 131 26.94 -6.75 7.32
C GLU A 131 26.16 -5.56 6.73
N LEU A 132 26.42 -5.17 5.48
CA LEU A 132 25.76 -4.03 4.83
C LEU A 132 24.32 -4.31 4.39
N CYS A 133 23.92 -5.58 4.24
CA CYS A 133 22.58 -5.95 3.78
C CYS A 133 21.99 -7.09 4.61
N PRO A 134 21.60 -6.83 5.88
CA PRO A 134 21.11 -7.87 6.79
C PRO A 134 19.74 -8.47 6.41
N ASN A 135 19.03 -7.87 5.44
CA ASN A 135 17.65 -8.24 5.06
C ASN A 135 17.49 -8.61 3.58
N VAL A 136 18.54 -9.06 2.89
CA VAL A 136 18.32 -9.74 1.60
C VAL A 136 17.57 -11.02 1.92
N ILE A 137 16.26 -11.04 1.66
CA ILE A 137 15.47 -12.27 1.66
C ILE A 137 16.08 -13.15 0.58
N ASP A 138 16.80 -14.17 1.01
CA ASP A 138 17.38 -15.17 0.14
C ASP A 138 16.22 -15.97 -0.47
N TYR A 139 15.76 -15.57 -1.66
CA TYR A 139 14.64 -16.19 -2.38
C TYR A 139 14.93 -17.62 -2.88
N ASN A 140 16.12 -18.16 -2.59
CA ASN A 140 16.59 -19.49 -2.98
C ASN A 140 16.66 -20.48 -1.79
N ARG A 141 15.61 -20.56 -0.97
CA ARG A 141 15.43 -21.68 -0.04
C ARG A 141 14.05 -22.34 -0.20
#